data_AF-A0AAD0MLG3-F1
#
_entry.id   AF-A0AAD0MLG3-F1
#
_cell.length_a   1.000
_cell.length_b   1.000
_cell.length_c   1.000
_cell.angle_alpha   90.00
_cell.angle_beta   90.00
_cell.angle_gamma   90.00
#
_symmetry.space_group_name_H-M   'P 1'
#
loop_
_entity.id
_entity.type
_entity.pdbx_description
1 polymer ?
#
loop_
_entity_poly.entity_id
_entity_poly.type
_entity_poly.pdbx_seq_one_letter_code
_entity_poly.pdbx_strand_id
1 'polypeptide(L)'
;MKLRRTMAGVALSLGLLLPVSGQALATTNSTEADFRTSVTTIVDCSVTPFKGGGNRLCMHSDNGVFANNFQRFGTTFHLKGKAGNYAYYESANR
;
A
#
# COMPACT_ATOMS: atom_id res chain seq x y z
N MET A 1 5.50 44.03 52.97
CA MET A 1 6.93 43.65 52.85
C MET A 1 7.20 43.11 51.45
N LYS A 2 8.28 43.61 50.83
CA LYS A 2 9.23 43.03 49.84
C LYS A 2 8.67 42.26 48.62
N LEU A 3 8.67 42.84 47.42
CA LEU A 3 9.77 43.09 46.45
C LEU A 3 9.99 41.95 45.44
N ARG A 4 9.41 42.16 44.26
CA ARG A 4 9.89 41.91 42.89
C ARG A 4 11.16 41.06 42.75
N ARG A 5 11.04 39.95 42.01
CA ARG A 5 12.17 39.36 41.27
C ARG A 5 11.92 39.59 39.78
N THR A 6 12.58 40.61 39.26
CA THR A 6 12.90 40.76 37.83
C THR A 6 14.34 40.27 37.68
N MET A 7 14.62 39.36 36.75
CA MET A 7 15.91 39.33 36.04
C MET A 7 15.70 38.66 34.67
N ALA A 8 16.13 39.39 33.66
CA ALA A 8 16.09 39.08 32.24
C ALA A 8 17.31 38.27 31.79
N GLY A 9 17.20 37.66 30.61
CA GLY A 9 18.30 37.05 29.84
C GLY A 9 17.69 36.11 28.80
N VAL A 10 17.20 36.58 27.65
CA VAL A 10 17.95 36.91 26.43
C VAL A 10 18.89 35.78 25.97
N ALA A 11 18.41 34.98 25.01
CA ALA A 11 19.18 34.63 23.82
C ALA A 11 18.20 34.16 22.72
N LEU A 12 17.96 35.05 21.75
CA LEU A 12 17.33 34.73 20.47
C LEU A 12 18.37 33.99 19.62
N SER A 13 18.34 32.65 19.62
CA SER A 13 19.08 31.89 18.62
C SER A 13 18.27 31.88 17.32
N LEU A 14 18.58 32.84 16.44
CA LEU A 14 18.32 32.72 15.00
C LEU A 14 19.14 31.54 14.46
N GLY A 15 18.57 30.34 14.51
CA GLY A 15 19.04 29.21 13.74
C GLY A 15 18.80 29.49 12.26
N LEU A 16 19.88 29.72 11.53
CA LEU A 16 19.91 29.99 10.10
C LEU A 16 19.07 28.99 9.30
N LEU A 17 18.32 29.56 8.35
CA LEU A 17 17.68 28.91 7.21
C LEU A 17 18.67 28.01 6.44
N LEU A 18 18.32 26.74 6.26
CA LEU A 18 18.66 26.01 5.05
C LEU A 18 17.35 25.50 4.43
N PRO A 19 16.91 26.06 3.28
CA PRO A 19 15.84 25.47 2.52
C PRO A 19 16.40 24.24 1.79
N VAL A 20 16.22 23.05 2.35
CA VAL A 20 16.29 21.83 1.55
C VAL A 20 14.96 21.70 0.82
N SER A 21 14.85 22.44 -0.28
CA SER A 21 13.97 22.06 -1.38
C SER A 21 14.48 20.71 -1.90
N GLY A 22 13.72 19.66 -1.63
CA GLY A 22 14.09 18.32 -2.06
C GLY A 22 12.98 17.36 -1.72
N GLN A 23 11.88 17.47 -2.46
CA GLN A 23 10.87 16.43 -2.58
C GLN A 23 11.57 15.15 -3.04
N ALA A 24 11.99 14.32 -2.10
CA ALA A 24 12.10 12.90 -2.34
C ALA A 24 10.98 12.30 -1.51
N LEU A 25 9.81 12.21 -2.16
CA LEU A 25 8.82 11.20 -1.87
C LEU A 25 9.62 9.93 -1.58
N ALA A 26 9.74 9.58 -0.29
CA ALA A 26 10.47 8.40 0.12
C ALA A 26 9.86 7.26 -0.68
N THR A 27 10.62 6.78 -1.66
CA THR A 27 10.32 5.63 -2.48
C THR A 27 9.94 4.57 -1.47
N THR A 28 8.64 4.34 -1.39
CA THR A 28 8.03 3.49 -0.38
C THR A 28 8.77 2.19 -0.49
N ASN A 29 9.41 1.79 0.62
CA ASN A 29 10.11 0.53 0.82
C ASN A 29 9.93 -0.40 -0.38
N SER A 30 11.02 -0.60 -1.12
CA SER A 30 11.30 -1.86 -1.79
C SER A 30 11.31 -2.98 -0.74
N THR A 31 10.12 -3.25 -0.21
CA THR A 31 9.59 -4.58 -0.01
C THR A 31 9.42 -5.02 -1.47
N GLU A 32 10.36 -5.69 -2.15
CA GLU A 32 11.03 -6.93 -1.72
C GLU A 32 10.22 -7.64 -0.62
N ALA A 33 8.88 -7.59 -0.74
CA ALA A 33 8.00 -8.57 -0.19
C ALA A 33 8.34 -9.77 -1.03
N ASP A 34 9.37 -10.47 -0.59
CA ASP A 34 9.84 -11.76 -1.05
C ASP A 34 8.63 -12.50 -1.61
N PHE A 35 8.48 -12.43 -2.94
CA PHE A 35 7.38 -12.98 -3.72
C PHE A 35 7.59 -14.51 -3.77
N ARG A 36 7.75 -15.12 -2.60
CA ARG A 36 7.13 -16.41 -2.30
C ARG A 36 5.61 -16.23 -2.31
N THR A 37 5.07 -15.64 -3.37
CA THR A 37 3.74 -15.89 -3.86
C THR A 37 3.68 -17.40 -4.00
N SER A 38 3.06 -18.02 -3.00
CA SER A 38 2.38 -19.27 -3.18
C SER A 38 1.72 -19.30 -4.55
N VAL A 39 1.80 -20.47 -5.17
CA VAL A 39 1.28 -20.74 -6.51
C VAL A 39 -0.14 -20.19 -6.61
N THR A 40 -0.25 -18.99 -7.20
CA THR A 40 -1.52 -18.31 -7.42
C THR A 40 -1.92 -18.61 -8.85
N THR A 41 -2.91 -19.49 -9.01
CA THR A 41 -3.40 -19.90 -10.32
C THR A 41 -4.63 -19.10 -10.69
N ILE A 42 -4.74 -18.68 -11.94
CA ILE A 42 -5.99 -18.13 -12.45
C ILE A 42 -6.98 -19.27 -12.60
N VAL A 43 -8.17 -19.09 -12.07
CA VAL A 43 -9.27 -20.05 -12.14
C VAL A 43 -10.51 -19.37 -12.74
N ASP A 44 -11.43 -20.17 -13.24
CA ASP A 44 -12.75 -19.67 -13.64
C ASP A 44 -13.47 -19.09 -12.41
N CYS A 45 -14.05 -17.89 -12.54
CA CYS A 45 -14.82 -17.30 -11.46
C CYS A 45 -16.07 -18.12 -11.09
N SER A 46 -16.58 -18.98 -11.98
CA SER A 46 -17.73 -19.84 -11.74
C SER A 46 -17.51 -20.89 -10.64
N VAL A 47 -16.25 -21.30 -10.39
CA VAL A 47 -15.89 -22.23 -9.31
C VAL A 47 -15.63 -21.54 -7.97
N THR A 48 -15.75 -20.21 -7.94
CA THR A 48 -15.51 -19.39 -6.74
C THR A 48 -16.82 -18.91 -6.13
N PRO A 49 -16.83 -18.50 -4.84
CA PRO A 49 -18.01 -17.90 -4.23
C PRO A 49 -18.33 -16.48 -4.75
N PHE A 50 -17.50 -15.90 -5.63
CA PHE A 50 -17.65 -14.52 -6.10
C PHE A 50 -18.56 -14.45 -7.32
N LYS A 51 -19.87 -14.29 -7.11
CA LYS A 51 -20.83 -14.13 -8.21
C LYS A 51 -20.70 -12.76 -8.88
N GLY A 52 -20.70 -12.75 -10.21
CA GLY A 52 -20.93 -11.59 -11.08
C GLY A 52 -19.74 -10.63 -11.26
N GLY A 53 -19.45 -10.27 -12.51
CA GLY A 53 -18.48 -9.22 -12.89
C GLY A 53 -17.74 -9.56 -14.18
N GLY A 54 -17.90 -8.75 -15.24
CA GLY A 54 -17.33 -9.02 -16.56
C GLY A 54 -15.80 -8.90 -16.63
N ASN A 55 -15.20 -8.07 -15.77
CA ASN A 55 -13.76 -7.73 -15.82
C ASN A 55 -13.03 -8.24 -14.58
N ARG A 56 -13.40 -9.45 -14.14
CA ARG A 56 -12.91 -10.06 -12.92
C ARG A 56 -11.95 -11.19 -13.26
N LEU A 57 -10.81 -11.20 -12.60
CA LEU A 57 -9.91 -12.35 -12.57
C LEU A 57 -9.99 -13.03 -11.22
N CYS A 58 -10.35 -14.31 -11.22
CA CYS A 58 -10.38 -15.11 -10.02
C CYS A 58 -9.08 -15.91 -9.89
N MET A 59 -8.57 -16.00 -8.67
CA MET A 59 -7.34 -16.70 -8.36
C MET A 59 -7.55 -17.68 -7.21
N HIS A 60 -6.87 -18.81 -7.29
CA HIS A 60 -6.73 -19.78 -6.21
C HIS A 60 -5.31 -19.73 -5.65
N SER A 61 -5.17 -19.85 -4.33
CA SER A 61 -3.90 -19.90 -3.61
C SER A 61 -3.96 -20.99 -2.56
N ASP A 62 -3.03 -21.94 -2.58
CA ASP A 62 -3.06 -23.09 -1.66
C ASP A 62 -2.94 -22.71 -0.18
N ASN A 63 -2.30 -21.57 0.11
CA ASN A 63 -2.16 -21.03 1.47
C ASN A 63 -3.07 -19.81 1.73
N GLY A 64 -3.92 -19.43 0.78
CA GLY A 64 -4.79 -18.27 0.88
C GLY A 64 -4.07 -16.91 0.96
N VAL A 65 -2.78 -16.84 0.62
CA VAL A 65 -2.03 -15.58 0.54
C VAL A 65 -2.16 -15.03 -0.87
N PHE A 66 -2.44 -13.72 -0.95
CA PHE A 66 -2.73 -13.00 -2.19
C PHE A 66 -1.99 -11.67 -2.20
N ALA A 67 -1.43 -11.31 -3.35
CA ALA A 67 -0.83 -9.99 -3.55
C ALA A 67 -1.92 -8.91 -3.62
N ASN A 68 -1.62 -7.70 -3.16
CA ASN A 68 -2.58 -6.57 -3.23
C ASN A 68 -2.90 -6.15 -4.67
N ASN A 69 -1.93 -6.33 -5.57
CA ASN A 69 -2.09 -6.11 -6.98
C ASN A 69 -1.08 -6.98 -7.75
N PHE A 70 -1.34 -7.18 -9.04
CA PHE A 70 -0.38 -7.76 -9.96
C PHE A 70 -0.62 -7.21 -11.37
N GLN A 71 0.39 -7.32 -12.23
CA GLN A 71 0.29 -6.94 -13.63
C GLN A 71 0.13 -8.17 -14.51
N ARG A 72 -0.86 -8.17 -15.40
CA ARG A 72 -1.04 -9.21 -16.41
C ARG A 72 -1.76 -8.63 -17.62
N PHE A 73 -1.44 -9.12 -18.82
CA PHE A 73 -2.04 -8.61 -20.08
C PHE A 73 -1.88 -7.09 -20.26
N GLY A 74 -0.75 -6.53 -19.83
CA GLY A 74 -0.51 -5.07 -19.88
C GLY A 74 -1.40 -4.25 -18.96
N THR A 75 -2.17 -4.89 -18.07
CA THR A 75 -3.12 -4.24 -17.17
C THR A 75 -2.79 -4.57 -15.71
N THR A 76 -2.94 -3.59 -14.82
CA THR A 76 -2.83 -3.81 -13.37
C THR A 76 -4.18 -4.25 -12.82
N PHE A 77 -4.17 -5.40 -12.15
CA PHE A 77 -5.30 -5.98 -11.46
C PHE A 77 -5.15 -5.75 -9.96
N HIS A 78 -6.20 -5.24 -9.33
CA HIS A 78 -6.21 -4.93 -7.90
C HIS A 78 -7.10 -5.92 -7.15
N LEU A 79 -6.63 -6.41 -6.00
CA LEU A 79 -7.40 -7.30 -5.14
C LEU A 79 -8.67 -6.57 -4.68
N LYS A 80 -9.84 -7.19 -4.89
CA LYS A 80 -11.14 -6.62 -4.51
C LYS A 80 -11.85 -7.44 -3.46
N GLY A 81 -11.63 -8.75 -3.42
CA GLY A 81 -12.16 -9.59 -2.35
C GLY A 81 -11.50 -10.95 -2.27
N LYS A 82 -11.65 -11.58 -1.11
CA LYS A 82 -11.07 -12.89 -0.75
C LYS A 82 -12.09 -13.70 0.04
N ALA A 83 -12.09 -15.01 -0.18
CA ALA A 83 -12.87 -16.00 0.53
C ALA A 83 -12.07 -17.31 0.61
N GLY A 84 -11.51 -17.60 1.78
CA GLY A 84 -10.63 -18.76 1.99
C GLY A 84 -9.42 -18.72 1.05
N ASN A 85 -9.29 -19.76 0.22
CA ASN A 85 -8.21 -19.94 -0.75
C ASN A 85 -8.51 -19.34 -2.12
N TYR A 86 -9.62 -18.60 -2.25
CA TYR A 86 -9.96 -17.88 -3.47
C TYR A 86 -9.92 -16.37 -3.26
N ALA A 87 -9.53 -15.65 -4.30
CA ALA A 87 -9.63 -14.20 -4.37
C ALA A 87 -10.10 -13.76 -5.76
N TYR A 88 -10.62 -12.55 -5.84
CA TYR A 88 -10.90 -11.92 -7.11
C TYR A 88 -10.27 -10.53 -7.21
N TYR A 89 -9.84 -10.23 -8.43
CA TYR A 89 -9.19 -9.00 -8.80
C TYR A 89 -9.97 -8.33 -9.93
N GLU A 90 -9.91 -7.01 -9.96
CA GLU A 90 -10.53 -6.21 -11.02
C GLU A 90 -9.51 -5.20 -11.54
N SER A 91 -9.52 -4.97 -12.85
CA SER A 91 -8.77 -3.90 -13.50
C SER A 91 -9.57 -2.60 -13.49
N ALA A 92 -8.87 -1.47 -13.42
CA ALA A 92 -9.48 -0.15 -13.62
C ALA A 92 -9.85 0.10 -15.09
N ASN A 93 -9.18 -0.58 -16.02
CA ASN A 93 -9.50 -0.53 -17.45
C ASN A 93 -10.69 -1.45 -17.71
N ARG A 94 -11.74 -0.87 -18.30
CA ARG A 94 -13.02 -1.53 -18.56
C ARG A 94 -13.16 -1.92 -20.02
#